data_AF-A0A925XAF0-F1
#
_entry.id   AF-A0A925XAF0-F1
#
_cell.length_a   1.000
_cell.length_b   1.000
_cell.length_c   1.000
_cell.angle_alpha   90.00
_cell.angle_beta   90.00
_cell.angle_gamma   90.00
#
_symmetry.space_group_name_H-M   'P 1'
#
loop_
_entity.id
_entity.type
_entity.pdbx_description
1 polymer ?
#
loop_
_entity_poly.entity_id
_entity_poly.type
_entity_poly.pdbx_seq_one_letter_code
_entity_poly.pdbx_strand_id
1 'polypeptide(L)'
;MLTIPVNMGVNATKEHQAVISKLIYGLMGLFTKGEMSLFPCPETMINEAETSPSPDILLFDHAINKTAVIIEINHPEGLKKDAKNLEELIEEYELAEGFLYDYKTKR
;
A
#
# COMPACT_ATOMS: atom_id res chain seq x y z
N MET A 1 -17.07 -24.93 20.08
CA MET A 1 -16.84 -24.16 18.84
C MET A 1 -16.61 -22.71 19.28
N LEU A 2 -15.35 -22.30 19.40
CA LEU A 2 -14.99 -20.93 19.77
C LEU A 2 -14.85 -20.13 18.48
N THR A 3 -15.75 -19.19 18.24
CA THR A 3 -15.60 -18.16 17.23
C THR A 3 -14.46 -17.25 17.67
N ILE A 4 -13.28 -17.47 17.11
CA ILE A 4 -12.18 -16.50 17.16
C ILE A 4 -12.70 -15.26 16.43
N PRO A 5 -12.77 -14.07 17.06
CA PRO A 5 -13.08 -12.86 16.32
C PRO A 5 -11.97 -12.68 15.28
N VAL A 6 -12.37 -12.73 14.01
CA VAL A 6 -11.54 -12.24 12.90
C VAL A 6 -11.20 -10.81 13.27
N ASN A 7 -9.93 -10.55 13.57
CA ASN A 7 -9.42 -9.21 13.80
C ASN A 7 -9.44 -8.47 12.45
N MET A 8 -10.64 -8.08 12.00
CA MET A 8 -10.81 -7.19 10.88
C MET A 8 -10.21 -5.86 11.34
N GLY A 9 -9.10 -5.47 10.71
CA GLY A 9 -8.42 -4.21 11.00
C GLY A 9 -9.46 -3.10 11.12
N VAL A 10 -9.43 -2.41 12.26
CA VAL A 10 -10.35 -1.32 12.60
C VAL A 10 -10.38 -0.34 11.42
N ASN A 11 -11.56 -0.13 10.81
CA ASN A 11 -11.76 0.74 9.64
C ASN A 11 -10.76 1.90 9.62
N ALA A 12 -9.93 1.97 8.58
CA ALA A 12 -8.97 3.04 8.36
C ALA A 12 -9.59 4.40 8.71
N THR A 13 -8.94 5.16 9.60
CA THR A 13 -9.50 6.44 10.06
C THR A 13 -9.66 7.41 8.90
N LYS A 14 -10.56 8.39 9.01
CA LYS A 14 -10.68 9.46 8.00
C LYS A 14 -9.36 10.19 7.74
N GLU A 15 -8.48 10.24 8.74
CA GLU A 15 -7.15 10.84 8.63
C GLU A 15 -6.22 9.98 7.75
N HIS A 16 -6.22 8.66 7.95
CA HIS A 16 -5.49 7.70 7.11
C HIS A 16 -5.96 7.75 5.65
N GLN A 17 -7.28 7.72 5.42
CA GLN A 17 -7.87 7.85 4.08
C GLN A 17 -7.58 9.20 3.41
N ALA A 18 -7.48 10.28 4.19
CA ALA A 18 -7.07 11.59 3.68
C ALA A 18 -5.60 11.61 3.24
N VAL A 19 -4.74 10.80 3.85
CA VAL A 19 -3.34 10.63 3.41
C VAL A 19 -3.29 9.83 2.11
N ILE A 20 -4.00 8.70 2.02
CA ILE A 20 -4.13 7.93 0.76
C ILE A 20 -4.56 8.86 -0.37
N SER A 21 -5.65 9.59 -0.17
CA SER A 21 -6.23 10.48 -1.19
C SER A 21 -5.23 11.54 -1.69
N LYS A 22 -4.43 12.13 -0.78
CA LYS A 22 -3.43 13.14 -1.14
C LYS A 22 -2.28 12.54 -1.94
N LEU A 23 -1.80 11.37 -1.53
CA LEU A 23 -0.72 10.67 -2.24
C LEU A 23 -1.18 10.25 -3.63
N ILE A 24 -2.35 9.62 -3.75
CA ILE A 24 -2.95 9.26 -5.04
C ILE A 24 -3.09 10.49 -5.95
N TYR A 25 -3.60 11.62 -5.43
CA TYR A 25 -3.74 12.84 -6.23
C TYR A 25 -2.38 13.34 -6.76
N GLY A 26 -1.35 13.37 -5.91
CA GLY A 26 0.00 13.77 -6.31
C GLY A 26 0.63 12.81 -7.33
N LEU A 27 0.58 11.51 -7.06
CA LEU A 27 1.13 10.46 -7.92
C LEU A 27 0.42 10.43 -9.28
N MET A 28 -0.91 10.57 -9.31
CA MET A 28 -1.67 10.66 -10.55
C MET A 28 -1.27 11.91 -11.35
N GLY A 29 -0.99 13.01 -10.67
CA GLY A 29 -0.44 14.22 -11.29
C GLY A 29 0.90 13.99 -11.98
N LEU A 30 1.80 13.18 -11.39
CA LEU A 30 3.07 12.81 -12.02
C LEU A 30 2.86 11.87 -13.21
N PHE A 31 2.01 10.85 -13.05
CA PHE A 31 1.68 9.90 -14.11
C PHE A 31 1.08 10.58 -15.33
N THR A 32 0.06 11.44 -15.13
CA THR A 32 -0.64 12.13 -16.22
C THR A 32 0.24 13.14 -16.98
N LYS A 33 1.30 13.66 -16.34
CA LYS A 33 2.30 14.52 -16.98
C LYS A 33 3.41 13.73 -17.69
N GLY A 34 3.47 12.42 -17.52
CA GLY A 34 4.55 11.57 -18.03
C GLY A 34 5.86 11.70 -17.25
N GLU A 35 5.82 12.25 -16.03
CA GLU A 35 6.98 12.34 -15.13
C GLU A 35 7.24 11.02 -14.39
N MET A 36 6.26 10.13 -14.36
CA MET A 36 6.32 8.78 -13.81
C MET A 36 5.55 7.83 -14.74
N SER A 37 6.07 6.63 -14.98
CA SER A 37 5.42 5.60 -15.81
C SER A 37 4.53 4.64 -15.03
N LEU A 38 4.62 4.64 -13.70
CA LEU A 38 3.87 3.74 -12.83
C LEU A 38 2.50 4.32 -12.51
N PHE A 39 1.45 3.52 -12.64
CA PHE A 39 0.08 3.93 -12.37
C PHE A 39 -0.26 3.70 -10.88
N PRO A 40 -0.71 4.74 -10.14
CA PRO A 40 -1.03 4.59 -8.73
C PRO A 40 -2.44 4.00 -8.52
N CYS A 41 -2.52 2.90 -7.79
CA CYS A 41 -3.77 2.25 -7.41
C CYS A 41 -3.98 2.30 -5.89
N PRO A 42 -5.11 2.83 -5.39
CA PRO A 42 -5.46 2.74 -3.97
C PRO A 42 -6.04 1.36 -3.63
N GLU A 43 -5.69 0.81 -2.47
CA GLU A 43 -6.33 -0.37 -1.86
C GLU A 43 -6.59 -1.53 -2.86
N THR A 44 -5.58 -1.83 -3.69
CA THR A 44 -5.69 -2.83 -4.76
C THR A 44 -4.83 -4.04 -4.43
N MET A 45 -5.31 -5.24 -4.76
CA MET A 45 -4.55 -6.48 -4.57
C MET A 45 -3.24 -6.48 -5.37
N ILE A 46 -2.14 -6.97 -4.78
CA ILE A 46 -0.85 -7.06 -5.48
C ILE A 46 -0.93 -8.04 -6.66
N ASN A 47 -1.66 -9.14 -6.48
CA ASN A 47 -1.98 -10.13 -7.51
C ASN A 47 -3.51 -10.33 -7.55
N GLU A 48 -4.14 -9.89 -8.64
CA GLU A 48 -5.60 -10.00 -8.81
C GLU A 48 -6.07 -11.42 -9.21
N ALA A 49 -5.16 -12.31 -9.61
CA ALA A 49 -5.51 -13.68 -10.01
C ALA A 49 -5.81 -14.60 -8.82
N GLU A 50 -5.44 -14.20 -7.61
CA GLU A 50 -5.63 -14.95 -6.38
C GLU A 50 -5.93 -14.02 -5.21
N THR A 51 -6.33 -14.59 -4.06
CA THR A 51 -6.45 -13.79 -2.85
C THR A 51 -5.06 -13.36 -2.39
N SER A 52 -4.72 -12.09 -2.58
CA SER A 52 -3.45 -11.51 -2.18
C SER A 52 -3.64 -10.25 -1.31
N PRO A 53 -2.60 -9.82 -0.59
CA PRO A 53 -2.63 -8.58 0.20
C PRO A 53 -2.97 -7.36 -0.67
N SER A 54 -3.69 -6.40 -0.08
CA SER A 54 -4.00 -5.11 -0.69
C SER A 54 -3.32 -4.01 0.11
N PRO A 55 -2.15 -3.51 -0.32
CA PRO A 55 -1.52 -2.36 0.32
C PRO A 55 -2.39 -1.11 0.19
N ASP A 56 -2.16 -0.12 1.06
CA ASP A 56 -2.89 1.14 0.99
C ASP A 56 -2.75 1.83 -0.38
N ILE A 57 -1.54 1.80 -0.95
CA ILE A 57 -1.26 2.22 -2.33
C ILE A 57 -0.27 1.25 -2.97
N LEU A 58 -0.48 0.91 -4.24
CA LEU A 58 0.53 0.30 -5.09
C LEU A 58 0.80 1.12 -6.35
N LEU A 59 2.00 1.00 -6.92
CA LEU A 59 2.38 1.57 -8.20
C LEU A 59 2.57 0.45 -9.22
N PHE A 60 1.70 0.41 -10.22
CA PHE A 60 1.62 -0.63 -11.23
C PHE A 60 2.38 -0.25 -12.50
N ASP A 61 3.24 -1.13 -13.00
CA ASP A 61 3.90 -0.97 -14.29
C ASP A 61 3.10 -1.70 -15.38
N HIS A 62 2.42 -0.93 -16.24
CA HIS A 62 1.67 -1.48 -17.37
C HIS A 62 2.56 -2.10 -18.46
N ALA A 63 3.84 -1.70 -18.57
CA ALA A 63 4.72 -2.22 -19.61
C ALA A 63 5.11 -3.68 -19.36
N ILE A 64 5.24 -4.07 -18.09
CA ILE A 64 5.61 -5.43 -17.66
C ILE A 64 4.49 -6.15 -16.89
N ASN A 65 3.32 -5.51 -16.74
CA ASN A 65 2.15 -6.03 -16.05
C ASN A 65 2.47 -6.54 -14.63
N LYS A 66 3.18 -5.72 -13.84
CA LYS A 66 3.63 -6.07 -12.50
C LYS A 66 3.53 -4.88 -11.54
N THR A 67 3.20 -5.17 -10.29
CA THR A 67 3.32 -4.20 -9.19
C THR A 67 4.80 -3.95 -8.91
N ALA A 68 5.23 -2.70 -8.99
CA ALA A 68 6.64 -2.32 -8.80
C ALA A 68 6.91 -1.81 -7.38
N VAL A 69 5.98 -1.03 -6.84
CA VAL A 69 6.15 -0.36 -5.54
C VAL A 69 4.87 -0.49 -4.73
N ILE A 70 5.00 -0.62 -3.41
CA ILE A 70 3.88 -0.52 -2.46
C ILE A 70 4.16 0.54 -1.39
N ILE A 71 3.10 1.16 -0.88
CA ILE A 71 3.16 2.18 0.16
C ILE A 71 2.10 1.83 1.20
N GLU A 72 2.55 1.64 2.45
CA GLU A 72 1.68 1.41 3.61
C GLU A 72 1.62 2.67 4.47
N ILE A 73 0.43 3.08 4.89
CA ILE A 73 0.19 4.25 5.73
C ILE A 73 -0.23 3.74 7.10
N ASN A 74 0.56 4.01 8.13
CA ASN A 74 0.44 3.29 9.38
C ASN A 74 0.17 4.19 10.59
N HIS A 75 -0.43 3.58 11.62
CA HIS A 75 -0.51 4.11 12.97
C HIS A 75 0.74 3.68 13.77
N PRO A 76 1.29 4.51 14.68
CA PRO A 76 2.55 4.25 15.38
C PRO A 76 2.64 2.90 16.13
N GLU A 77 1.50 2.36 16.55
CA GLU A 77 1.42 1.10 17.31
C GLU A 77 1.64 -0.16 16.45
N GLY A 78 1.56 -0.05 15.11
CA GLY A 78 1.77 -1.15 14.16
C GLY A 78 3.16 -1.20 13.51
N LEU A 79 3.97 -0.14 13.66
CA LEU A 79 5.11 0.15 12.79
C LEU A 79 6.15 -0.97 12.65
N LYS A 80 6.49 -1.68 13.74
CA LYS A 80 7.44 -2.81 13.68
C LYS A 80 6.87 -4.06 13.01
N LYS A 81 5.59 -4.33 13.23
CA LYS A 81 4.91 -5.49 12.63
C LYS A 81 4.75 -5.24 11.13
N ASP A 82 4.38 -4.02 10.76
CA ASP A 82 4.09 -3.68 9.38
C ASP A 82 5.37 -3.49 8.56
N ALA A 83 6.48 -3.06 9.17
CA ALA A 83 7.79 -3.12 8.51
C ALA A 83 8.21 -4.56 8.17
N LYS A 84 8.02 -5.52 9.09
CA LYS A 84 8.32 -6.94 8.82
C LYS A 84 7.41 -7.51 7.73
N ASN A 85 6.12 -7.19 7.78
CA ASN A 85 5.19 -7.60 6.73
C ASN A 85 5.60 -6.99 5.38
N LEU A 86 6.00 -5.72 5.35
CA LEU A 86 6.45 -5.04 4.13
C LEU A 86 7.68 -5.71 3.53
N GLU A 87 8.69 -6.06 4.34
CA GLU A 87 9.87 -6.81 3.90
C GLU A 87 9.48 -8.18 3.29
N GLU A 88 8.57 -8.91 3.94
CA GLU A 88 8.05 -10.20 3.44
C GLU A 88 7.32 -10.02 2.09
N LEU A 89 6.51 -8.98 1.92
CA LEU A 89 5.81 -8.70 0.66
C LEU A 89 6.77 -8.30 -0.47
N ILE A 90 7.81 -7.53 -0.17
CA ILE A 90 8.84 -7.17 -1.16
C ILE A 90 9.54 -8.43 -1.69
N GLU A 91 9.87 -9.37 -0.80
CA GLU A 91 10.50 -10.63 -1.18
C GLU A 91 9.53 -11.55 -1.93
N GLU A 92 8.31 -11.76 -1.42
CA GLU A 92 7.31 -12.68 -1.97
C GLU A 92 6.84 -12.26 -3.38
N TYR A 93 6.59 -10.96 -3.58
CA TYR A 93 6.08 -10.43 -4.85
C TYR A 93 7.17 -9.80 -5.72
N GLU A 94 8.44 -9.93 -5.33
CA GLU A 94 9.60 -9.40 -6.03
C GLU A 94 9.41 -7.91 -6.40
N LEU A 95 8.99 -7.12 -5.43
CA LEU A 95 8.75 -5.68 -5.59
C LEU A 95 10.10 -4.95 -5.65
N ALA A 96 10.16 -3.83 -6.38
CA ALA A 96 11.37 -3.02 -6.43
C ALA A 96 11.59 -2.26 -5.12
N GLU A 97 10.51 -1.70 -4.57
CA GLU A 97 10.56 -0.86 -3.36
C GLU A 97 9.27 -1.01 -2.54
N GLY A 98 9.38 -0.77 -1.24
CA GLY A 98 8.24 -0.60 -0.35
C GLY A 98 8.47 0.56 0.59
N PHE A 99 7.41 1.34 0.84
CA PHE A 99 7.44 2.50 1.72
C PHE A 99 6.49 2.30 2.88
N LEU A 100 6.89 2.77 4.07
CA LEU A 100 6.05 2.82 5.25
C LEU A 100 5.98 4.28 5.71
N TYR A 101 4.77 4.84 5.77
CA TYR A 101 4.54 6.22 6.18
C TYR A 101 3.70 6.29 7.46
N ASP A 102 4.29 6.79 8.54
CA ASP A 102 3.58 7.12 9.78
C ASP A 102 2.96 8.51 9.65
N TYR A 103 1.63 8.56 9.48
CA TYR A 103 0.93 9.82 9.30
C TYR A 103 0.81 10.65 10.59
N LYS A 104 1.01 10.05 11.78
CA LYS A 104 1.01 10.78 13.05
C LYS A 104 2.31 11.53 13.25
N THR A 105 3.45 10.88 12.96
CA THR A 105 4.77 11.50 13.09
C THR A 105 5.24 12.20 11.82
N LYS A 106 4.54 11.98 10.70
CA LYS A 106 4.86 12.46 9.35
C LYS A 106 6.25 12.00 8.90
N ARG A 107 6.54 10.72 9.09
CA ARG A 107 7.84 10.08 8.82
C ARG A 107 7.68 8.81 8.03
#